data_AF-A0A512H997-F1
#
_entry.id   AF-A0A512H997-F1
#
_cell.length_a   1.000
_cell.length_b   1.000
_cell.length_c   1.000
_cell.angle_alpha   90.00
_cell.angle_beta   90.00
_cell.angle_gamma   90.00
#
_symmetry.space_group_name_H-M   'P 1'
#
loop_
_entity.id
_entity.type
_entity.pdbx_description
1 polymer ?
#
loop_
_entity_poly.entity_id
_entity_poly.type
_entity_poly.pdbx_seq_one_letter_code
_entity_poly.pdbx_strand_id
1 'polypeptide(L)'
;MPDTSAVARSQVTLWADPERRMAVARAMYAIRFGEIVRTRDIEVLRGQEGARIKRSYQLAAERFNIPWRGRDYDRADPEAADLANQAINHAAVAMTAAASVAVAAVGAIPQLGFVHEDSGQSFVLDIADLNRHDVMLDIAFGAAQEAIKNSESIERLTRRRAARIFRQQAVIPTMIDRIKGLLDPNGPDEENL
;
A
#
# COMPACT_ATOMS: atom_id res chain seq x y z
N MET A 1 12.77 -7.12 18.00
CA MET A 1 13.75 -6.43 17.13
C MET A 1 14.63 -7.49 16.49
N PRO A 2 15.01 -7.34 15.22
CA PRO A 2 15.88 -8.30 14.54
C PRO A 2 17.27 -8.32 15.19
N ASP A 3 17.96 -9.46 15.06
CA ASP A 3 19.27 -9.75 15.64
C ASP A 3 20.45 -9.32 14.76
N THR A 4 20.18 -8.84 13.54
CA THR A 4 21.20 -8.39 12.58
C THR A 4 20.89 -7.01 12.00
N SER A 5 21.94 -6.30 11.55
CA SER A 5 21.82 -5.03 10.81
C SER A 5 21.86 -5.21 9.28
N ALA A 6 21.78 -6.45 8.79
CA ALA A 6 21.99 -6.76 7.38
C ALA A 6 20.97 -6.06 6.46
N VAL A 7 19.67 -6.11 6.84
CA VAL A 7 18.59 -5.46 6.08
C VAL A 7 18.79 -3.96 6.00
N ALA A 8 19.07 -3.29 7.12
CA ALA A 8 19.30 -1.86 7.16
C ALA A 8 20.50 -1.44 6.28
N ARG A 9 21.61 -2.19 6.34
CA ARG A 9 22.79 -1.92 5.50
C ARG A 9 22.47 -2.11 4.01
N SER A 10 21.77 -3.18 3.65
CA SER A 10 21.36 -3.44 2.27
C SER A 10 20.47 -2.32 1.74
N GLN A 11 19.45 -1.92 2.52
CA GLN A 11 18.57 -0.81 2.16
C GLN A 11 19.33 0.48 1.91
N VAL A 12 20.28 0.84 2.77
CA VAL A 12 21.11 2.05 2.57
C VAL A 12 21.93 1.95 1.29
N THR A 13 22.54 0.79 1.01
CA THR A 13 23.31 0.57 -0.22
C THR A 13 22.44 0.70 -1.48
N LEU A 14 21.23 0.14 -1.46
CA LEU A 14 20.28 0.25 -2.58
C LEU A 14 19.73 1.66 -2.74
N TRP A 15 19.49 2.36 -1.63
CA TRP A 15 18.90 3.70 -1.62
C TRP A 15 19.90 4.80 -2.04
N ALA A 16 21.16 4.68 -1.63
CA ALA A 16 22.18 5.71 -1.88
C ALA A 16 22.69 5.76 -3.33
N ASP A 17 22.53 4.67 -4.08
CA ASP A 17 22.90 4.59 -5.49
C ASP A 17 21.66 4.88 -6.36
N PRO A 18 21.67 5.94 -7.20
CA PRO A 18 20.51 6.31 -8.00
C PRO A 18 20.01 5.22 -8.96
N GLU A 19 20.90 4.41 -9.53
CA GLU A 19 20.53 3.35 -10.47
C GLU A 19 19.86 2.18 -9.72
N ARG A 20 20.43 1.78 -8.58
CA ARG A 20 19.85 0.74 -7.72
C ARG A 20 18.52 1.19 -7.12
N ARG A 21 18.42 2.45 -6.70
CA ARG A 21 17.18 3.02 -6.16
C ARG A 21 16.07 2.96 -7.20
N MET A 22 16.38 3.32 -8.44
CA MET A 22 15.45 3.19 -9.57
C MET A 22 15.09 1.73 -9.87
N ALA A 23 16.03 0.80 -9.78
CA ALA A 23 15.75 -0.63 -9.97
C ALA A 23 14.75 -1.16 -8.94
N VAL A 24 14.94 -0.81 -7.65
CA VAL A 24 14.00 -1.18 -6.58
C VAL A 24 12.63 -0.52 -6.80
N ALA A 25 12.59 0.76 -7.16
CA ALA A 25 11.33 1.45 -7.49
C ALA A 25 10.58 0.75 -8.63
N ARG A 26 11.27 0.34 -9.70
CA ARG A 26 10.67 -0.43 -10.80
C ARG A 26 10.12 -1.78 -10.32
N ALA A 27 10.85 -2.50 -9.47
CA ALA A 27 10.39 -3.76 -8.89
C ALA A 27 9.14 -3.57 -8.02
N MET A 28 9.08 -2.47 -7.24
CA MET A 28 7.89 -2.10 -6.48
C MET A 28 6.66 -1.89 -7.38
N TYR A 29 6.82 -1.17 -8.49
CA TYR A 29 5.73 -0.97 -9.45
C TYR A 29 5.34 -2.26 -10.18
N ALA A 30 6.29 -3.14 -10.48
CA ALA A 30 6.02 -4.45 -11.05
C ALA A 30 5.15 -5.30 -10.11
N ILE A 31 5.50 -5.34 -8.82
CA ILE A 31 4.70 -6.01 -7.78
C ILE A 31 3.30 -5.39 -7.67
N ARG A 32 3.21 -4.05 -7.72
CA ARG A 32 1.96 -3.31 -7.55
C ARG A 32 0.97 -3.54 -8.69
N PHE A 33 1.46 -3.63 -9.93
CA PHE A 33 0.61 -3.72 -11.13
C PHE A 33 0.62 -5.07 -11.85
N GLY A 34 1.52 -5.99 -11.47
CA GLY A 34 1.67 -7.28 -12.14
C GLY A 34 2.19 -7.15 -13.58
N GLU A 35 2.92 -6.09 -13.90
CA GLU A 35 3.43 -5.79 -15.25
C GLU A 35 4.89 -5.32 -15.18
N ILE A 36 5.70 -5.76 -16.16
CA ILE A 36 7.10 -5.31 -16.24
C ILE A 36 7.14 -3.83 -16.63
N VAL A 37 7.68 -3.02 -15.73
CA VAL A 37 7.91 -1.59 -15.96
C VAL A 37 9.21 -1.38 -16.74
N ARG A 38 9.10 -0.84 -17.95
CA ARG A 38 10.26 -0.54 -18.82
C ARG A 38 10.77 0.91 -18.73
N THR A 39 9.96 1.83 -18.24
CA THR A 39 10.40 3.22 -18.05
C THR A 39 11.39 3.32 -16.89
N ARG A 40 12.33 4.27 -16.99
CA ARG A 40 13.27 4.66 -15.94
C ARG A 40 12.93 6.01 -15.31
N ASP A 41 11.75 6.55 -15.64
CA ASP A 41 11.25 7.81 -15.12
C ASP A 41 10.12 7.55 -14.11
N ILE A 42 10.34 8.01 -12.87
CA ILE A 42 9.41 7.86 -11.75
C ILE A 42 8.13 8.67 -11.93
N GLU A 43 8.20 9.81 -12.62
CA GLU A 43 7.04 10.68 -12.87
C GLU A 43 6.12 10.05 -13.92
N VAL A 44 6.69 9.38 -14.92
CA VAL A 44 5.91 8.59 -15.89
C VAL A 44 5.17 7.46 -15.20
N LEU A 45 5.80 6.81 -14.22
CA LEU A 45 5.16 5.75 -13.43
C LEU A 45 3.96 6.26 -12.63
N ARG A 46 4.16 7.38 -11.92
CA ARG A 46 3.10 8.08 -11.18
C ARG A 46 1.95 8.52 -12.10
N GLY A 47 2.25 8.97 -13.32
CA GLY A 47 1.24 9.40 -14.30
C GLY A 47 0.34 8.27 -14.80
N GLN A 48 0.88 7.07 -15.00
CA GLN A 48 0.11 5.90 -15.46
C GLN A 48 -0.83 5.33 -14.40
N GLU A 49 -0.56 5.62 -13.13
CA GLU A 49 -1.28 5.10 -11.99
C GLU A 49 -2.68 5.70 -11.83
N GLY A 50 -2.84 7.01 -12.06
CA GLY A 50 -4.08 7.72 -11.73
C GLY A 50 -5.34 7.16 -12.43
N ALA A 51 -5.24 6.75 -13.69
CA ALA A 51 -6.36 6.16 -14.43
C ALA A 51 -6.71 4.74 -13.93
N ARG A 52 -5.69 3.94 -13.59
CA ARG A 52 -5.87 2.58 -13.04
C ARG A 52 -6.57 2.64 -11.69
N ILE A 53 -6.11 3.52 -10.80
CA ILE A 53 -6.72 3.73 -9.47
C ILE A 53 -8.20 4.13 -9.60
N LYS A 54 -8.52 5.12 -10.44
CA LYS A 54 -9.91 5.55 -10.65
C LYS A 54 -10.81 4.39 -11.11
N ARG A 55 -10.31 3.55 -12.02
CA ARG A 55 -11.03 2.35 -12.48
C ARG A 55 -11.20 1.32 -11.36
N SER A 56 -10.19 1.07 -10.53
CA SER A 56 -10.30 0.15 -9.39
C SER A 56 -11.37 0.59 -8.40
N TYR A 57 -11.49 1.90 -8.11
CA TYR A 57 -12.59 2.41 -7.29
C TYR A 57 -13.96 2.12 -7.88
N GLN A 58 -14.15 2.35 -9.18
CA GLN A 58 -15.41 2.06 -9.88
C GLN A 58 -15.77 0.57 -9.80
N LEU A 59 -14.81 -0.31 -10.09
CA LEU A 59 -15.01 -1.76 -10.04
C LEU A 59 -15.35 -2.25 -8.62
N ALA A 60 -14.69 -1.70 -7.59
CA ALA A 60 -15.00 -2.04 -6.20
C ALA A 60 -16.40 -1.55 -5.81
N ALA A 61 -16.77 -0.33 -6.18
CA ALA A 61 -18.10 0.22 -5.95
C ALA A 61 -19.19 -0.66 -6.57
N GLU A 62 -19.01 -1.10 -7.82
CA GLU A 62 -19.90 -2.03 -8.50
C GLU A 62 -19.98 -3.38 -7.77
N ARG A 63 -18.83 -3.97 -7.39
CA ARG A 63 -18.75 -5.27 -6.69
C ARG A 63 -19.54 -5.27 -5.37
N PHE A 64 -19.53 -4.16 -4.66
CA PHE A 64 -20.23 -4.00 -3.37
C PHE A 64 -21.57 -3.26 -3.48
N ASN A 65 -22.01 -2.92 -4.69
CA ASN A 65 -23.24 -2.17 -4.94
C ASN A 65 -23.33 -0.86 -4.14
N ILE A 66 -22.26 -0.06 -4.18
CA ILE A 66 -22.15 1.23 -3.51
C ILE A 66 -22.18 2.35 -4.56
N PRO A 67 -23.03 3.38 -4.42
CA PRO A 67 -22.98 4.55 -5.29
C PRO A 67 -21.62 5.25 -5.16
N TRP A 68 -20.93 5.48 -6.28
CA TRP A 68 -19.60 6.09 -6.29
C TRP A 68 -19.56 7.32 -7.18
N ARG A 69 -19.15 8.46 -6.61
CA ARG A 69 -19.04 9.75 -7.29
C ARG A 69 -17.59 10.23 -7.46
N GLY A 70 -16.64 9.41 -7.03
CA GLY A 70 -15.23 9.75 -7.01
C GLY A 70 -14.67 9.83 -5.60
N ARG A 71 -13.35 9.91 -5.52
CA ARG A 71 -12.62 10.07 -4.27
C ARG A 71 -12.76 11.53 -3.82
N ASP A 72 -13.28 11.72 -2.62
CA ASP A 72 -13.46 13.02 -1.98
C ASP A 72 -12.96 12.97 -0.54
N TYR A 73 -12.14 13.94 -0.15
CA TYR A 73 -11.58 14.02 1.19
C TYR A 73 -11.30 15.47 1.58
N ASP A 74 -12.10 15.97 2.51
CA ASP A 74 -11.82 17.22 3.20
C ASP A 74 -11.04 16.93 4.50
N ARG A 75 -9.89 17.59 4.66
CA ARG A 75 -9.08 17.49 5.89
C ARG A 75 -9.68 18.28 7.06
N ALA A 76 -10.45 19.33 6.77
CA ALA A 76 -11.10 20.15 7.77
C ALA A 76 -12.37 19.48 8.31
N ASP A 77 -13.03 18.65 7.49
CA ASP A 77 -14.21 17.88 7.88
C ASP A 77 -14.20 16.45 7.29
N PRO A 78 -13.44 15.53 7.91
CA PRO A 78 -13.32 14.15 7.44
C PRO A 78 -14.64 13.36 7.47
N GLU A 79 -15.59 13.77 8.31
CA GLU A 79 -16.88 13.09 8.52
C GLU A 79 -17.96 13.56 7.54
N ALA A 80 -17.76 14.67 6.83
CA ALA A 80 -18.68 15.14 5.79
C ALA A 80 -18.69 14.27 4.53
N ALA A 81 -17.65 13.45 4.33
CA ALA A 81 -17.56 12.57 3.17
C ALA A 81 -18.58 11.41 3.26
N ASP A 82 -18.94 10.80 2.12
CA ASP A 82 -19.77 9.60 2.15
C ASP A 82 -19.09 8.40 2.84
N LEU A 83 -19.88 7.40 3.24
CA LEU A 83 -19.39 6.23 3.98
C LEU A 83 -18.25 5.50 3.25
N ALA A 84 -18.25 5.49 1.91
CA ALA A 84 -17.19 4.83 1.14
C ALA A 84 -15.87 5.60 1.26
N ASN A 85 -15.91 6.92 1.11
CA ASN A 85 -14.74 7.78 1.28
C ASN A 85 -14.20 7.75 2.71
N GLN A 86 -15.07 7.75 3.73
CA GLN A 86 -14.67 7.57 5.13
C GLN A 86 -14.01 6.20 5.34
N ALA A 87 -14.59 5.13 4.81
CA ALA A 87 -14.02 3.78 4.91
C ALA A 87 -12.65 3.67 4.22
N ILE A 88 -12.47 4.30 3.06
CA ILE A 88 -11.18 4.35 2.35
C ILE A 88 -10.12 5.01 3.23
N ASN A 89 -10.42 6.11 3.92
CA ASN A 89 -9.50 6.75 4.86
C ASN A 89 -9.05 5.77 5.95
N HIS A 90 -10.00 5.12 6.62
CA HIS A 90 -9.70 4.18 7.70
C HIS A 90 -8.95 2.93 7.20
N ALA A 91 -9.30 2.42 6.01
CA ALA A 91 -8.63 1.29 5.40
C ALA A 91 -7.19 1.62 5.01
N ALA A 92 -6.94 2.83 4.48
CA ALA A 92 -5.60 3.32 4.17
C ALA A 92 -4.74 3.39 5.43
N VAL A 93 -5.25 3.96 6.53
CA VAL A 93 -4.54 3.99 7.83
C VAL A 93 -4.23 2.57 8.32
N ALA A 94 -5.18 1.65 8.23
CA ALA A 94 -4.96 0.26 8.63
C ALA A 94 -3.89 -0.44 7.77
N MET A 95 -3.85 -0.16 6.46
CA MET A 95 -2.83 -0.69 5.55
C MET A 95 -1.44 -0.13 5.87
N THR A 96 -1.34 1.19 6.10
CA THR A 96 -0.10 1.84 6.52
C THR A 96 0.41 1.29 7.86
N ALA A 97 -0.49 1.02 8.81
CA ALA A 97 -0.13 0.39 10.08
C ALA A 97 0.40 -1.04 9.87
N ALA A 98 -0.23 -1.84 9.01
CA ALA A 98 0.24 -3.17 8.67
C ALA A 98 1.63 -3.14 7.99
N ALA A 99 1.85 -2.19 7.08
CA ALA A 99 3.15 -1.97 6.45
C ALA A 99 4.21 -1.54 7.47
N SER A 100 3.86 -0.66 8.42
CA SER A 100 4.75 -0.24 9.50
C SER A 100 5.21 -1.42 10.36
N VAL A 101 4.28 -2.33 10.69
CA VAL A 101 4.61 -3.59 11.39
C VAL A 101 5.57 -4.45 10.57
N ALA A 102 5.34 -4.61 9.27
CA ALA A 102 6.22 -5.41 8.41
C ALA A 102 7.63 -4.81 8.31
N VAL A 103 7.74 -3.49 8.10
CA VAL A 103 9.00 -2.74 8.04
C VAL A 103 9.78 -2.87 9.36
N ALA A 104 9.11 -2.70 10.49
CA ALA A 104 9.71 -2.85 11.81
C ALA A 104 10.15 -4.31 12.08
N ALA A 105 9.36 -5.29 11.65
CA ALA A 105 9.66 -6.70 11.86
C ALA A 105 10.95 -7.15 11.16
N VAL A 106 11.26 -6.59 9.98
CA VAL A 106 12.50 -6.90 9.24
C VAL A 106 13.68 -6.01 9.63
N GLY A 107 13.46 -4.95 10.42
CA GLY A 107 14.52 -3.99 10.78
C GLY A 107 14.94 -3.07 9.64
N ALA A 108 14.03 -2.79 8.71
CA ALA A 108 14.24 -1.78 7.70
C ALA A 108 14.07 -0.37 8.29
N ILE A 109 14.69 0.62 7.65
CA ILE A 109 14.70 2.02 8.03
C ILE A 109 13.46 2.70 7.42
N PRO A 110 12.47 3.15 8.22
CA PRO A 110 11.21 3.70 7.71
C PRO A 110 11.38 4.96 6.83
N GLN A 111 12.43 5.74 7.05
CA GLN A 111 12.68 7.01 6.37
C GLN A 111 13.21 6.85 4.94
N LEU A 112 13.83 5.70 4.61
CA LEU A 112 14.51 5.51 3.32
C LEU A 112 13.58 4.85 2.29
N GLY A 113 12.70 5.65 1.71
CA GLY A 113 11.81 5.24 0.62
C GLY A 113 12.47 5.28 -0.77
N PHE A 114 12.01 4.40 -1.64
CA PHE A 114 12.42 4.28 -3.05
C PHE A 114 11.47 5.03 -3.98
N VAL A 115 10.18 5.11 -3.66
CA VAL A 115 9.19 5.86 -4.46
C VAL A 115 8.75 7.14 -3.75
N HIS A 116 8.50 7.08 -2.45
CA HIS A 116 8.20 8.25 -1.62
C HIS A 116 9.49 8.91 -1.12
N GLU A 117 9.45 10.24 -1.01
CA GLU A 117 10.54 11.08 -0.48
C GLU A 117 10.01 11.99 0.63
N ASP A 118 10.92 12.52 1.45
CA ASP A 118 10.68 13.58 2.44
C ASP A 118 9.68 13.30 3.59
N SER A 119 9.09 12.09 3.63
CA SER A 119 8.32 11.61 4.77
C SER A 119 9.21 10.86 5.77
N GLY A 120 8.97 11.07 7.06
CA GLY A 120 9.56 10.25 8.13
C GLY A 120 9.12 8.77 8.12
N GLN A 121 8.24 8.41 7.18
CA GLN A 121 7.68 7.08 6.96
C GLN A 121 7.70 6.68 5.48
N SER A 122 8.59 7.25 4.67
CA SER A 122 8.62 7.05 3.20
C SER A 122 8.60 5.58 2.79
N PHE A 123 9.43 4.73 3.40
CA PHE A 123 9.45 3.29 3.08
C PHE A 123 8.19 2.57 3.54
N VAL A 124 7.57 3.00 4.65
CA VAL A 124 6.28 2.44 5.09
C VAL A 124 5.18 2.74 4.08
N LEU A 125 5.19 3.94 3.50
CA LEU A 125 4.25 4.33 2.44
C LEU A 125 4.49 3.51 1.17
N ASP A 126 5.76 3.33 0.75
CA ASP A 126 6.10 2.46 -0.38
C ASP A 126 5.52 1.05 -0.21
N ILE A 127 5.72 0.44 0.96
CA ILE A 127 5.25 -0.92 1.25
C ILE A 127 3.72 -0.99 1.36
N ALA A 128 3.07 0.03 1.93
CA ALA A 128 1.60 0.09 1.96
C ALA A 128 1.03 0.05 0.54
N ASP A 129 1.65 0.82 -0.36
CA ASP A 129 1.29 0.97 -1.76
C ASP A 129 1.54 -0.27 -2.64
N LEU A 130 2.43 -1.19 -2.22
CA LEU A 130 2.61 -2.48 -2.91
C LEU A 130 1.37 -3.38 -2.83
N ASN A 131 0.53 -3.15 -1.83
CA ASN A 131 -0.61 -4.02 -1.62
C ASN A 131 -1.66 -3.73 -2.68
N ARG A 132 -2.23 -4.82 -3.21
CA ARG A 132 -3.26 -4.73 -4.25
C ARG A 132 -4.33 -3.77 -3.76
N HIS A 133 -4.58 -2.71 -4.54
CA HIS A 133 -5.65 -1.76 -4.30
C HIS A 133 -6.96 -2.50 -3.99
N ASP A 134 -7.18 -3.63 -4.66
CA ASP A 134 -8.30 -4.54 -4.42
C ASP A 134 -8.47 -4.92 -2.94
N VAL A 135 -7.40 -5.21 -2.19
CA VAL A 135 -7.50 -5.57 -0.76
C VAL A 135 -7.99 -4.40 0.08
N MET A 136 -7.41 -3.21 -0.12
CA MET A 136 -7.80 -2.01 0.59
C MET A 136 -9.24 -1.61 0.23
N LEU A 137 -9.60 -1.68 -1.05
CA LEU A 137 -10.94 -1.37 -1.54
C LEU A 137 -11.98 -2.40 -1.08
N ASP A 138 -11.64 -3.69 -1.02
CA ASP A 138 -12.51 -4.75 -0.48
C ASP A 138 -12.77 -4.59 1.02
N ILE A 139 -11.79 -4.06 1.76
CA ILE A 139 -11.96 -3.64 3.15
C ILE A 139 -12.93 -2.45 3.20
N ALA A 140 -12.64 -1.38 2.46
CA ALA A 140 -13.39 -0.13 2.55
C ALA A 140 -14.84 -0.25 2.05
N PHE A 141 -15.05 -0.69 0.82
CA PHE A 141 -16.39 -0.79 0.23
C PHE A 141 -17.24 -1.87 0.89
N GLY A 142 -16.62 -2.96 1.34
CA GLY A 142 -17.33 -3.95 2.14
C GLY A 142 -17.75 -3.43 3.51
N ALA A 143 -16.92 -2.61 4.17
CA ALA A 143 -17.31 -1.95 5.42
C ALA A 143 -18.43 -0.92 5.18
N ALA A 144 -18.37 -0.15 4.10
CA ALA A 144 -19.43 0.78 3.72
C ALA A 144 -20.76 0.07 3.45
N GLN A 145 -20.73 -1.07 2.74
CA GLN A 145 -21.92 -1.91 2.52
C GLN A 145 -22.52 -2.43 3.83
N GLU A 146 -21.68 -2.88 4.76
CA GLU A 146 -22.13 -3.33 6.08
C GLU A 146 -22.72 -2.18 6.92
N ALA A 147 -22.13 -0.97 6.83
CA ALA A 147 -22.60 0.21 7.55
C ALA A 147 -24.00 0.65 7.10
N ILE A 148 -24.27 0.62 5.79
CA ILE A 148 -25.60 0.92 5.22
C ILE A 148 -26.68 -0.02 5.78
N LYS A 149 -26.34 -1.28 6.06
CA LYS A 149 -27.31 -2.28 6.54
C LYS A 149 -27.56 -2.21 8.05
N ASN A 150 -26.53 -1.90 8.83
CA ASN A 150 -26.54 -2.12 10.28
C ASN A 150 -26.39 -0.84 11.12
N SER A 151 -26.30 0.34 10.49
CA SER A 151 -26.10 1.65 11.15
C SER A 151 -24.96 1.68 12.17
N GLU A 152 -23.92 0.89 11.91
CA GLU A 152 -22.75 0.80 12.76
C GLU A 152 -21.69 1.85 12.37
N SER A 153 -20.84 2.25 13.31
CA SER A 153 -19.68 3.12 13.03
C SER A 153 -18.82 2.53 11.90
N ILE A 154 -18.61 3.35 10.86
CA ILE A 154 -17.80 2.97 9.69
C ILE A 154 -16.36 2.66 10.06
N GLU A 155 -15.79 3.39 11.02
CA GLU A 155 -14.46 3.13 11.55
C GLU A 155 -14.37 1.72 12.16
N ARG A 156 -15.32 1.38 13.04
CA ARG A 156 -15.35 0.07 13.72
C ARG A 156 -15.50 -1.08 12.73
N LEU A 157 -16.39 -0.94 11.74
CA LEU A 157 -16.56 -1.93 10.67
C LEU A 157 -15.28 -2.09 9.85
N THR A 158 -14.66 -0.97 9.45
CA THR A 158 -13.44 -0.97 8.65
C THR A 158 -12.29 -1.67 9.37
N ARG A 159 -12.04 -1.35 10.65
CA ARG A 159 -10.99 -2.01 11.44
C ARG A 159 -11.21 -3.51 11.58
N ARG A 160 -12.43 -3.95 11.90
CA ARG A 160 -12.76 -5.39 12.04
C ARG A 160 -12.57 -6.13 10.72
N ARG A 161 -13.01 -5.53 9.62
CA ARG A 161 -12.88 -6.10 8.29
C ARG A 161 -11.43 -6.16 7.83
N ALA A 162 -10.64 -5.12 8.09
CA ALA A 162 -9.20 -5.09 7.85
C ALA A 162 -8.49 -6.24 8.59
N ALA A 163 -8.72 -6.38 9.91
CA ALA A 163 -8.12 -7.45 10.71
C ALA A 163 -8.46 -8.85 10.16
N ARG A 164 -9.72 -9.06 9.74
CA ARG A 164 -10.16 -10.32 9.12
C ARG A 164 -9.43 -10.58 7.81
N ILE A 165 -9.41 -9.61 6.90
CA ILE A 165 -8.81 -9.75 5.56
C ILE A 165 -7.29 -9.91 5.65
N PHE A 166 -6.61 -9.13 6.50
CA PHE A 166 -5.17 -9.23 6.72
C PHE A 166 -4.77 -10.64 7.17
N ARG A 167 -5.57 -11.26 8.04
CA ARG A 167 -5.36 -12.65 8.46
C ARG A 167 -5.65 -13.65 7.35
N GLN A 168 -6.80 -13.53 6.69
CA GLN A 168 -7.25 -14.47 5.65
C GLN A 168 -6.31 -14.50 4.44
N GLN A 169 -5.73 -13.35 4.08
CA GLN A 169 -4.86 -13.22 2.90
C GLN A 169 -3.37 -13.15 3.26
N ALA A 170 -3.01 -13.36 4.53
CA ALA A 170 -1.62 -13.28 5.01
C ALA A 170 -0.90 -11.99 4.55
N VAL A 171 -1.56 -10.84 4.68
CA VAL A 171 -1.08 -9.55 4.14
C VAL A 171 0.28 -9.16 4.74
N ILE A 172 0.41 -9.17 6.07
CA ILE A 172 1.65 -8.80 6.75
C ILE A 172 2.80 -9.79 6.43
N PRO A 173 2.60 -11.12 6.50
CA PRO A 173 3.62 -12.07 6.01
C PRO A 173 4.07 -11.79 4.57
N THR A 174 3.12 -11.54 3.66
CA THR A 174 3.43 -11.21 2.26
C THR A 174 4.23 -9.92 2.14
N MET A 175 3.92 -8.88 2.93
CA MET A 175 4.72 -7.65 2.98
C MET A 175 6.15 -7.93 3.44
N ILE A 176 6.33 -8.76 4.47
CA ILE A 176 7.66 -9.14 4.99
C ILE A 176 8.49 -9.82 3.90
N ASP A 177 7.92 -10.78 3.17
CA ASP A 177 8.61 -11.49 2.11
C ASP A 177 8.97 -10.56 0.94
N ARG A 178 8.05 -9.66 0.56
CA ARG A 178 8.31 -8.62 -0.44
C ARG A 178 9.44 -7.68 -0.04
N ILE A 179 9.47 -7.22 1.22
CA ILE A 179 10.56 -6.36 1.71
C ILE A 179 11.90 -7.10 1.61
N LYS A 180 11.96 -8.38 1.99
CA LYS A 180 13.19 -9.17 1.89
C LYS A 180 13.68 -9.29 0.45
N GLY A 181 12.79 -9.55 -0.50
CA GLY A 181 13.14 -9.63 -1.91
C GLY A 181 13.57 -8.27 -2.50
N LEU A 182 12.88 -7.19 -2.14
CA LEU A 182 13.23 -5.84 -2.61
C LEU A 182 14.56 -5.33 -2.04
N LEU A 183 14.96 -5.80 -0.86
CA LEU A 183 16.19 -5.41 -0.18
C LEU A 183 17.29 -6.46 -0.28
N ASP A 184 17.20 -7.41 -1.22
CA ASP A 184 18.29 -8.34 -1.48
C ASP A 184 19.54 -7.55 -1.94
N PRO A 185 20.73 -7.81 -1.35
CA PRO A 185 21.96 -7.10 -1.71
C PRO A 185 22.40 -7.29 -3.18
N ASN A 186 21.94 -8.35 -3.84
CA ASN A 186 22.18 -8.57 -5.27
C ASN A 186 21.21 -7.79 -6.17
N GLY A 187 20.26 -7.07 -5.57
CA GLY A 187 19.15 -6.42 -6.25
C GLY A 187 17.92 -7.33 -6.36
N PRO A 188 16.75 -6.77 -6.70
CA PRO A 188 15.55 -7.57 -6.90
C PRO A 188 15.74 -8.50 -8.12
N ASP A 189 15.45 -9.79 -7.95
CA ASP A 189 15.49 -10.80 -9.03
C ASP A 189 14.53 -10.42 -10.17
N GLU A 190 15.06 -9.93 -11.30
CA GLU A 190 14.22 -9.56 -12.45
C GLU A 190 13.48 -10.77 -13.09
N GLU A 191 13.92 -12.00 -12.82
CA GLU A 191 13.29 -13.24 -13.30
C GLU A 191 12.09 -13.72 -12.44
N ASN A 192 11.96 -13.21 -11.21
CA ASN A 192 10.92 -13.61 -10.23
C ASN A 192 9.92 -12.48 -9.92
N LEU A 193 9.93 -11.38 -10.70
CA LEU A 193 9.00 -10.25 -10.59
C LEU A 193 7.71 -10.44 -11.40
#